data_AF-A0A2X2V5R5-F1
#
_entry.id   AF-A0A2X2V5R5-F1
#
_cell.length_a   1.000
_cell.length_b   1.000
_cell.length_c   1.000
_cell.angle_alpha   90.00
_cell.angle_beta   90.00
_cell.angle_gamma   90.00
#
_symmetry.space_group_name_H-M   'P 1'
#
loop_
_entity.id
_entity.type
_entity.pdbx_description
1 polymer ?
#
loop_
_entity_poly.entity_id
_entity_poly.type
_entity_poly.pdbx_seq_one_letter_code
_entity_poly.pdbx_strand_id
1 'polypeptide(L)'
;MSDYKSTLNLPETGFPMRGDLAKREPGMLARWTDDDLYGIIRAAKKGKKTFILHDGPPYANGSIHIGHSVNKILKDIIVKSKGLAGFDSPYVPGWDCHGLPIELKVEQEYGKPGEKFTAAEFRAKCREYAATQVDGQRKDFIRLGVLGDWSHPYLTMDFKTEANIIRALGKIIGNGHLHKGAKPVHWCVDCRSALAEAEVEYYDKTSPSIDVAFHAADQDAVKATFGVSSVNGPISLVIWTTTPWTLPANRAISLAPDFDYALVQIDGQALILAKDLVESVMQRLGAADYTILGTVKGAELELLRFTHPFMDFDVPAILGDHVTLDAGTGAVHTAPGHGPDDYVIGQKYGLETANPVGPDGAYLPGTYPTLDGVNVFKANDIVVALLREKGALLHVEKLQHSYPCCWRHKTPIIFRATPQWFVSMDQKGLREQSLKEIKGVQWIPDWGQATY
;
A
#
# COMPACT_ATOMS: atom_id res chain seq x y z
N MET A 1 69.09 -12.67 -47.74
CA MET A 1 67.77 -13.35 -47.80
C MET A 1 66.83 -12.43 -48.51
N SER A 2 66.13 -12.92 -49.54
CA SER A 2 65.11 -12.14 -50.27
C SER A 2 63.92 -11.88 -49.35
N ASP A 3 63.40 -10.65 -49.35
CA ASP A 3 62.20 -10.28 -48.61
C ASP A 3 60.95 -10.73 -49.38
N TYR A 4 60.25 -11.73 -48.84
CA TYR A 4 59.03 -12.29 -49.43
C TYR A 4 57.76 -11.53 -48.99
N LYS A 5 57.87 -10.48 -48.16
CA LYS A 5 56.71 -9.76 -47.61
C LYS A 5 55.80 -9.17 -48.70
N SER A 6 56.36 -8.72 -49.82
CA SER A 6 55.61 -8.17 -50.95
C SER A 6 54.96 -9.23 -51.85
N THR A 7 55.28 -10.51 -51.68
CA THR A 7 54.66 -11.61 -52.44
C THR A 7 53.50 -12.27 -51.68
N LEU A 8 53.18 -11.78 -50.48
CA LEU A 8 52.10 -12.29 -49.64
C LEU A 8 50.86 -11.39 -49.75
N ASN A 9 49.69 -12.00 -49.94
CA ASN A 9 48.40 -11.31 -49.88
C ASN A 9 47.94 -11.16 -48.42
N LEU A 10 48.48 -10.16 -47.71
CA LEU A 10 48.10 -9.89 -46.33
C LEU A 10 46.75 -9.16 -46.26
N PRO A 11 45.92 -9.41 -45.23
CA PRO A 11 44.70 -8.65 -45.03
C PRO A 11 45.00 -7.17 -44.75
N GLU A 12 44.44 -6.27 -45.56
CA GLU A 12 44.48 -4.82 -45.36
C GLU A 12 43.08 -4.31 -44.99
N THR A 13 42.98 -3.55 -43.90
CA THR A 13 41.72 -2.97 -43.46
C THR A 13 41.92 -1.64 -42.75
N GLY A 14 41.02 -0.68 -43.01
CA GLY A 14 40.91 0.55 -42.23
C GLY A 14 40.16 0.36 -40.91
N PHE A 15 39.66 -0.85 -40.62
CA PHE A 15 38.97 -1.16 -39.37
C PHE A 15 39.98 -1.23 -38.21
N PRO A 16 39.88 -0.33 -37.21
CA PRO A 16 40.84 -0.30 -36.12
C PRO A 16 40.68 -1.54 -35.22
N MET A 17 41.80 -2.08 -34.77
CA MET A 17 41.81 -3.24 -33.85
C MET A 17 41.22 -2.91 -32.48
N ARG A 18 41.36 -1.67 -32.00
CA ARG A 18 40.76 -1.20 -30.74
C ARG A 18 39.40 -0.59 -30.98
N GLY A 19 38.44 -0.93 -30.11
CA GLY A 19 37.08 -0.40 -30.20
C GLY A 19 37.00 1.11 -30.03
N ASP A 20 37.61 1.68 -28.98
CA ASP A 20 37.47 3.11 -28.58
C ASP A 20 36.00 3.59 -28.59
N LEU A 21 35.12 2.73 -28.06
CA LEU A 21 33.66 2.84 -28.21
C LEU A 21 33.11 4.14 -27.60
N ALA A 22 33.64 4.57 -26.45
CA ALA A 22 33.21 5.81 -25.80
C ALA A 22 33.33 7.05 -26.69
N LYS A 23 34.29 7.07 -27.63
CA LYS A 23 34.48 8.16 -28.61
C LYS A 23 33.76 7.91 -29.93
N ARG A 24 33.68 6.66 -30.38
CA ARG A 24 33.08 6.30 -31.68
C ARG A 24 31.56 6.24 -31.65
N GLU A 25 30.97 5.74 -30.57
CA GLU A 25 29.52 5.60 -30.44
C GLU A 25 28.80 6.95 -30.56
N PRO A 26 29.23 8.06 -29.90
CA PRO A 26 28.58 9.35 -30.07
C PRO A 26 28.52 9.81 -31.54
N GLY A 27 29.60 9.62 -32.30
CA GLY A 27 29.63 9.94 -33.73
C GLY A 27 28.70 9.06 -34.56
N MET A 28 28.60 7.77 -34.22
CA MET A 28 27.66 6.85 -34.86
C MET A 28 26.20 7.25 -34.60
N LEU A 29 25.86 7.58 -33.34
CA LEU A 29 24.51 7.97 -32.94
C LEU A 29 24.10 9.34 -33.50
N ALA A 30 25.04 10.29 -33.57
CA ALA A 30 24.84 11.57 -34.24
C ALA A 30 24.47 11.34 -35.70
N ARG A 31 25.24 10.52 -36.42
CA ARG A 31 24.91 10.16 -37.80
C ARG A 31 23.54 9.50 -37.94
N TRP A 32 23.16 8.57 -37.06
CA TRP A 32 21.82 7.97 -37.11
C TRP A 32 20.69 9.00 -36.97
N THR A 33 20.94 10.05 -36.18
CA THR A 33 19.98 11.14 -35.97
C THR A 33 19.95 12.06 -37.19
N ASP A 34 21.11 12.48 -37.70
CA ASP A 34 21.24 13.35 -38.87
C ASP A 34 20.65 12.72 -40.14
N ASP A 35 20.85 11.40 -40.32
CA ASP A 35 20.32 10.63 -41.45
C ASP A 35 18.81 10.31 -41.31
N ASP A 36 18.16 10.63 -40.18
CA ASP A 36 16.83 10.12 -39.81
C ASP A 36 16.70 8.61 -40.03
N LEU A 37 17.65 7.84 -39.47
CA LEU A 37 17.72 6.40 -39.66
C LEU A 37 16.41 5.70 -39.26
N TYR A 38 15.75 6.18 -38.19
CA TYR A 38 14.46 5.64 -37.79
C TYR A 38 13.40 5.83 -38.88
N GLY A 39 13.26 7.05 -39.42
CA GLY A 39 12.35 7.35 -40.52
C GLY A 39 12.65 6.54 -41.78
N ILE A 40 13.93 6.39 -42.15
CA ILE A 40 14.35 5.52 -43.27
C ILE A 40 13.87 4.09 -43.06
N ILE A 41 14.07 3.52 -41.87
CA ILE A 41 13.62 2.16 -41.56
C ILE A 41 12.09 2.08 -41.62
N ARG A 42 11.36 3.07 -41.07
CA ARG A 42 9.89 3.09 -41.12
C ARG A 42 9.38 3.12 -42.56
N ALA A 43 9.96 3.97 -43.41
CA ALA A 43 9.61 4.05 -44.81
C ALA A 43 9.86 2.71 -45.54
N ALA A 44 11.01 2.08 -45.30
CA ALA A 44 11.39 0.80 -45.91
C ALA A 44 10.51 -0.39 -45.46
N LYS A 45 9.88 -0.30 -44.28
CA LYS A 45 9.00 -1.34 -43.73
C LYS A 45 7.51 -1.09 -43.96
N LYS A 46 7.13 0.03 -44.60
CA LYS A 46 5.73 0.35 -44.91
C LYS A 46 5.03 -0.80 -45.64
N GLY A 47 3.87 -1.20 -45.15
CA GLY A 47 3.04 -2.28 -45.72
C GLY A 47 3.49 -3.70 -45.33
N LYS A 48 4.54 -3.87 -44.51
CA LYS A 48 4.91 -5.16 -43.92
C LYS A 48 4.00 -5.49 -42.73
N LYS A 49 4.03 -6.76 -42.30
CA LYS A 49 3.31 -7.21 -41.10
C LYS A 49 3.82 -6.45 -39.88
N THR A 50 2.91 -5.86 -39.12
CA THR A 50 3.26 -5.06 -37.95
C THR A 50 3.63 -5.94 -36.75
N PHE A 51 4.61 -5.48 -35.97
CA PHE A 51 4.92 -6.00 -34.65
C PHE A 51 4.98 -4.83 -33.67
N ILE A 52 4.07 -4.79 -32.70
CA ILE A 52 3.98 -3.69 -31.74
C ILE A 52 4.56 -4.15 -30.41
N LEU A 53 5.62 -3.47 -29.97
CA LEU A 53 6.10 -3.52 -28.60
C LEU A 53 5.64 -2.22 -27.93
N HIS A 54 4.71 -2.33 -26.99
CA HIS A 54 4.27 -1.18 -26.20
C HIS A 54 5.29 -0.89 -25.11
N ASP A 55 5.80 0.34 -25.07
CA ASP A 55 6.75 0.77 -24.06
C ASP A 55 6.03 1.09 -22.75
N GLY A 56 6.29 0.32 -21.69
CA GLY A 56 5.90 0.74 -20.34
C GLY A 56 6.59 2.07 -19.97
N PRO A 57 5.84 3.12 -19.61
CA PRO A 57 6.40 4.45 -19.43
C PRO A 57 7.23 4.48 -18.14
N PRO A 58 8.54 4.84 -18.19
CA PRO A 58 9.27 5.15 -16.98
C PRO A 58 8.73 6.45 -16.37
N TYR A 59 8.86 6.56 -15.06
CA TYR A 59 8.43 7.74 -14.34
C TYR A 59 9.38 8.92 -14.64
N ALA A 60 8.83 10.09 -14.96
CA ALA A 60 9.58 11.29 -15.31
C ALA A 60 10.16 11.98 -14.06
N ASN A 61 11.00 11.26 -13.32
CA ASN A 61 11.67 11.74 -12.11
C ASN A 61 13.10 11.17 -12.02
N GLY A 62 14.08 12.05 -11.98
CA GLY A 62 15.49 11.70 -11.78
C GLY A 62 16.17 11.08 -12.99
N SER A 63 17.48 10.80 -12.81
CA SER A 63 18.34 10.16 -13.81
C SER A 63 18.03 8.67 -13.97
N ILE A 64 18.39 8.11 -15.13
CA ILE A 64 18.24 6.66 -15.36
C ILE A 64 19.23 5.85 -14.51
N HIS A 65 18.78 4.76 -13.89
CA HIS A 65 19.62 3.72 -13.30
C HIS A 65 19.74 2.46 -14.19
N ILE A 66 20.59 1.50 -13.78
CA ILE A 66 20.89 0.26 -14.53
C ILE A 66 19.64 -0.56 -14.90
N GLY A 67 18.61 -0.58 -14.04
CA GLY A 67 17.33 -1.23 -14.34
C GLY A 67 16.64 -0.67 -15.60
N HIS A 68 16.68 0.64 -15.82
CA HIS A 68 16.16 1.25 -17.05
C HIS A 68 16.98 0.82 -18.26
N SER A 69 18.31 0.75 -18.12
CA SER A 69 19.19 0.30 -19.20
C SER A 69 18.85 -1.12 -19.63
N VAL A 70 18.74 -2.06 -18.67
CA VAL A 70 18.35 -3.45 -18.95
C VAL A 70 17.00 -3.50 -19.68
N ASN A 71 15.99 -2.78 -19.17
CA ASN A 71 14.66 -2.76 -19.78
C ASN A 71 14.67 -2.22 -21.22
N LYS A 72 15.31 -1.06 -21.46
CA LYS A 72 15.31 -0.40 -22.76
C LYS A 72 16.17 -1.13 -23.79
N ILE A 73 17.31 -1.68 -23.38
CA ILE A 73 18.18 -2.46 -24.28
C ILE A 73 17.48 -3.74 -24.73
N LEU A 74 16.78 -4.45 -23.84
CA LEU A 74 16.03 -5.65 -24.23
C LEU A 74 14.90 -5.33 -25.21
N LYS A 75 14.15 -4.25 -24.98
CA LYS A 75 13.12 -3.78 -25.91
C LYS A 75 13.71 -3.44 -27.28
N ASP A 76 14.84 -2.74 -27.31
CA ASP A 76 15.56 -2.36 -28.53
C ASP A 76 16.04 -3.60 -29.32
N ILE A 77 16.62 -4.60 -28.64
CA ILE A 77 17.02 -5.87 -29.27
C ILE A 77 15.82 -6.54 -29.94
N ILE A 78 14.68 -6.62 -29.26
CA ILE A 78 13.46 -7.24 -29.80
C ILE A 78 12.97 -6.47 -31.04
N VAL A 79 12.86 -5.15 -30.94
CA VAL A 79 12.37 -4.29 -32.05
C VAL A 79 13.30 -4.39 -33.26
N LYS A 80 14.62 -4.30 -33.06
CA LYS A 80 15.61 -4.44 -34.13
C LYS A 80 15.57 -5.84 -34.75
N SER A 81 15.51 -6.88 -33.94
CA SER A 81 15.40 -8.27 -34.40
C SER A 81 14.15 -8.49 -35.27
N LYS A 82 12.99 -8.02 -34.83
CA LYS A 82 11.73 -8.12 -35.60
C LYS A 82 11.78 -7.29 -36.88
N GLY A 83 12.37 -6.08 -36.83
CA GLY A 83 12.61 -5.27 -38.02
C GLY A 83 13.49 -5.98 -39.05
N LEU A 84 14.58 -6.59 -38.62
CA LEU A 84 15.48 -7.38 -39.47
C LEU A 84 14.79 -8.63 -40.03
N ALA A 85 13.90 -9.26 -39.25
CA ALA A 85 13.06 -10.38 -39.69
C ALA A 85 11.92 -9.98 -40.65
N GLY A 86 11.84 -8.70 -41.05
CA GLY A 86 10.93 -8.23 -42.09
C GLY A 86 9.63 -7.61 -41.58
N PHE A 87 9.44 -7.45 -40.27
CA PHE A 87 8.28 -6.80 -39.70
C PHE A 87 8.39 -5.27 -39.75
N ASP A 88 7.23 -4.60 -39.76
CA ASP A 88 7.13 -3.20 -39.42
C ASP A 88 7.01 -3.07 -37.89
N SER A 89 8.13 -2.78 -37.23
CA SER A 89 8.20 -2.72 -35.76
C SER A 89 8.41 -1.30 -35.24
N PRO A 90 7.38 -0.43 -35.20
CA PRO A 90 7.53 0.92 -34.67
C PRO A 90 7.71 0.85 -33.15
N TYR A 91 8.54 1.74 -32.62
CA TYR A 91 8.79 1.84 -31.18
C TYR A 91 8.62 3.28 -30.74
N VAL A 92 7.55 3.53 -30.01
CA VAL A 92 7.20 4.86 -29.49
C VAL A 92 7.49 4.83 -27.98
N PRO A 93 8.53 5.55 -27.52
CA PRO A 93 8.80 5.67 -26.10
C PRO A 93 7.70 6.50 -25.43
N GLY A 94 7.44 6.25 -24.15
CA GLY A 94 6.59 7.13 -23.36
C GLY A 94 7.12 7.40 -21.97
N TRP A 95 6.42 8.27 -21.25
CA TRP A 95 6.75 8.69 -19.89
C TRP A 95 5.50 8.90 -19.05
N ASP A 96 5.62 8.57 -17.77
CA ASP A 96 4.62 8.90 -16.77
C ASP A 96 5.00 10.21 -16.08
N CYS A 97 4.19 11.24 -16.35
CA CYS A 97 4.43 12.64 -16.00
C CYS A 97 3.49 13.14 -14.89
N HIS A 98 2.69 12.26 -14.27
CA HIS A 98 1.77 12.63 -13.20
C HIS A 98 2.11 11.93 -11.90
N GLY A 99 1.55 12.42 -10.79
CA GLY A 99 1.59 11.72 -9.51
C GLY A 99 2.59 12.31 -8.54
N LEU A 100 2.57 11.69 -7.36
CA LEU A 100 3.11 12.27 -6.14
C LEU A 100 4.65 12.36 -6.08
N PRO A 101 5.45 11.49 -6.74
CA PRO A 101 6.89 11.69 -6.76
C PRO A 101 7.34 12.98 -7.48
N ILE A 102 6.63 13.44 -8.51
CA ILE A 102 6.88 14.75 -9.14
C ILE A 102 6.44 15.88 -8.20
N GLU A 103 5.24 15.79 -7.65
CA GLU A 103 4.72 16.80 -6.71
C GLU A 103 5.66 17.00 -5.53
N LEU A 104 6.22 15.93 -4.95
CA LEU A 104 7.16 16.01 -3.84
C LEU A 104 8.44 16.78 -4.22
N LYS A 105 8.99 16.55 -5.42
CA LYS A 105 10.18 17.27 -5.89
C LYS A 105 9.90 18.76 -6.05
N VAL A 106 8.74 19.09 -6.61
CA VAL A 106 8.30 20.48 -6.73
C VAL A 106 8.01 21.10 -5.37
N GLU A 107 7.41 20.37 -4.42
CA GLU A 107 7.20 20.85 -3.05
C GLU A 107 8.52 21.11 -2.31
N GLN A 108 9.54 20.28 -2.51
CA GLN A 108 10.87 20.48 -1.91
C GLN A 108 11.56 21.74 -2.44
N GLU A 109 11.39 22.03 -3.73
CA GLU A 109 12.05 23.17 -4.39
C GLU A 109 11.27 24.48 -4.20
N TYR A 110 9.93 24.42 -4.23
CA TYR A 110 9.07 25.61 -4.28
C TYR A 110 8.17 25.75 -3.04
N GLY A 111 7.75 24.65 -2.41
CA GLY A 111 6.81 24.63 -1.28
C GLY A 111 5.42 24.12 -1.67
N LYS A 112 4.53 24.03 -0.66
CA LYS A 112 3.21 23.40 -0.83
C LYS A 112 2.20 24.32 -1.53
N PRO A 113 1.27 23.76 -2.33
CA PRO A 113 0.15 24.51 -2.88
C PRO A 113 -0.76 25.01 -1.75
N GLY A 114 -1.26 26.24 -1.88
CA GLY A 114 -2.11 26.90 -0.87
C GLY A 114 -1.34 27.72 0.17
N GLU A 115 -0.02 27.61 0.24
CA GLU A 115 0.82 28.49 1.07
C GLU A 115 1.40 29.63 0.24
N LYS A 116 2.26 29.30 -0.72
CA LYS A 116 2.99 30.28 -1.57
C LYS A 116 2.53 30.27 -3.03
N PHE A 117 1.85 29.22 -3.47
CA PHE A 117 1.41 29.02 -4.85
C PHE A 117 -0.05 28.62 -4.89
N THR A 118 -0.75 29.02 -5.95
CA THR A 118 -2.05 28.43 -6.28
C THR A 118 -1.87 27.00 -6.79
N ALA A 119 -2.93 26.18 -6.70
CA ALA A 119 -2.91 24.84 -7.28
C ALA A 119 -2.67 24.83 -8.80
N ALA A 120 -3.03 25.91 -9.52
CA ALA A 120 -2.76 26.02 -10.94
C ALA A 120 -1.27 26.24 -11.23
N GLU A 121 -0.64 27.16 -10.50
CA GLU A 121 0.80 27.44 -10.62
C GLU A 121 1.64 26.22 -10.21
N PHE A 122 1.25 25.54 -9.12
CA PHE A 122 1.91 24.32 -8.68
C PHE A 122 1.88 23.21 -9.75
N ARG A 123 0.72 22.98 -10.38
CA ARG A 123 0.62 22.02 -11.50
C ARG A 123 1.42 22.44 -12.73
N ALA A 124 1.52 23.74 -13.01
CA ALA A 124 2.37 24.24 -14.09
C ALA A 124 3.84 23.92 -13.81
N LYS A 125 4.30 24.12 -12.57
CA LYS A 125 5.65 23.75 -12.13
C LYS A 125 5.90 22.23 -12.21
N CYS A 126 4.91 21.41 -11.87
CA CYS A 126 4.99 19.95 -12.06
C CYS A 126 5.17 19.56 -13.54
N ARG A 127 4.45 20.20 -14.45
CA ARG A 127 4.61 19.98 -15.90
C ARG A 127 5.98 20.43 -16.40
N GLU A 128 6.47 21.58 -15.96
CA GLU A 128 7.82 22.07 -16.26
C GLU A 128 8.88 21.07 -15.78
N TYR A 129 8.79 20.65 -14.51
CA TYR A 129 9.70 19.66 -13.93
C TYR A 129 9.69 18.35 -14.73
N ALA A 130 8.52 17.77 -14.98
CA ALA A 130 8.38 16.53 -15.74
C ALA A 130 9.02 16.65 -17.14
N ALA A 131 8.81 17.76 -17.84
CA ALA A 131 9.42 18.01 -19.16
C ALA A 131 10.95 17.99 -19.09
N THR A 132 11.56 18.62 -18.08
CA THR A 132 13.04 18.58 -17.92
C THR A 132 13.56 17.17 -17.69
N GLN A 133 12.83 16.36 -16.92
CA GLN A 133 13.22 14.97 -16.63
C GLN A 133 13.07 14.09 -17.87
N VAL A 134 11.98 14.25 -18.62
CA VAL A 134 11.77 13.57 -19.92
C VAL A 134 12.93 13.84 -20.86
N ASP A 135 13.35 15.11 -21.01
CA ASP A 135 14.45 15.46 -21.92
C ASP A 135 15.80 14.90 -21.46
N GLY A 136 16.08 14.88 -20.15
CA GLY A 136 17.27 14.25 -19.58
C GLY A 136 17.31 12.76 -19.86
N GLN A 137 16.25 12.04 -19.47
CA GLN A 137 16.15 10.59 -19.68
C GLN A 137 16.15 10.21 -21.17
N ARG A 138 15.52 11.02 -22.03
CA ARG A 138 15.54 10.82 -23.50
C ARG A 138 16.96 10.83 -24.03
N LYS A 139 17.78 11.82 -23.64
CA LYS A 139 19.20 11.91 -24.04
C LYS A 139 19.98 10.66 -23.61
N ASP A 140 19.75 10.20 -22.38
CA ASP A 140 20.42 9.01 -21.86
C ASP A 140 19.99 7.74 -22.61
N PHE A 141 18.70 7.58 -22.93
CA PHE A 141 18.23 6.43 -23.72
C PHE A 141 18.74 6.45 -25.16
N ILE A 142 18.82 7.62 -25.80
CA ILE A 142 19.47 7.77 -27.12
C ILE A 142 20.95 7.38 -27.00
N ARG A 143 21.64 7.78 -25.92
CA ARG A 143 23.04 7.41 -25.69
C ARG A 143 23.25 5.90 -25.53
N LEU A 144 22.25 5.16 -25.05
CA LEU A 144 22.26 3.68 -25.02
C LEU A 144 22.10 3.04 -26.43
N GLY A 145 21.89 3.84 -27.48
CA GLY A 145 21.71 3.35 -28.85
C GLY A 145 20.33 2.78 -29.15
N VAL A 146 19.35 3.10 -28.29
CA VAL A 146 17.96 2.69 -28.45
C VAL A 146 17.33 3.47 -29.60
N LEU A 147 16.80 2.76 -30.58
CA LEU A 147 16.19 3.38 -31.76
C LEU A 147 14.67 3.43 -31.63
N GLY A 148 14.08 4.62 -31.73
CA GLY A 148 12.65 4.84 -31.60
C GLY A 148 12.21 6.23 -32.03
N ASP A 149 10.90 6.48 -31.95
CA ASP A 149 10.30 7.78 -32.25
C ASP A 149 10.47 8.76 -31.08
N TRP A 150 11.70 9.27 -30.93
CA TRP A 150 12.05 10.18 -29.84
C TRP A 150 11.46 11.58 -29.99
N SER A 151 11.02 11.96 -31.20
CA SER A 151 10.39 13.25 -31.51
C SER A 151 8.89 13.26 -31.21
N HIS A 152 8.22 12.11 -31.26
CA HIS A 152 6.80 11.98 -30.92
C HIS A 152 6.56 10.95 -29.81
N PRO A 153 7.14 11.14 -28.62
CA PRO A 153 6.86 10.25 -27.50
C PRO A 153 5.42 10.41 -27.02
N TYR A 154 4.88 9.40 -26.32
CA TYR A 154 3.61 9.56 -25.64
C TYR A 154 3.83 10.00 -24.19
N LEU A 155 3.24 11.11 -23.78
CA LEU A 155 3.36 11.62 -22.40
C LEU A 155 2.00 11.53 -21.72
N THR A 156 1.96 11.08 -20.46
CA THR A 156 0.68 11.03 -19.72
C THR A 156 0.11 12.42 -19.46
N MET A 157 0.95 13.46 -19.47
CA MET A 157 0.53 14.87 -19.38
C MET A 157 0.04 15.50 -20.69
N ASP A 158 0.12 14.79 -21.82
CA ASP A 158 -0.44 15.30 -23.08
C ASP A 158 -1.98 15.36 -22.97
N PHE A 159 -2.57 16.49 -23.39
CA PHE A 159 -4.02 16.68 -23.31
C PHE A 159 -4.82 15.59 -24.04
N LYS A 160 -4.27 15.05 -25.13
CA LYS A 160 -4.88 13.92 -25.86
C LYS A 160 -4.90 12.65 -25.00
N THR A 161 -3.82 12.37 -24.27
CA THR A 161 -3.71 11.23 -23.36
C THR A 161 -4.67 11.40 -22.19
N GLU A 162 -4.70 12.56 -21.54
CA GLU A 162 -5.63 12.89 -20.46
C GLU A 162 -7.10 12.74 -20.90
N ALA A 163 -7.46 13.25 -22.09
CA ALA A 163 -8.80 13.07 -22.64
C ALA A 163 -9.16 11.59 -22.88
N ASN A 164 -8.19 10.77 -23.30
CA ASN A 164 -8.40 9.33 -23.47
C ASN A 164 -8.54 8.59 -22.14
N ILE A 165 -7.81 9.00 -21.10
CA ILE A 165 -7.99 8.47 -19.73
C ILE A 165 -9.42 8.71 -19.25
N ILE A 166 -9.95 9.92 -19.44
CA ILE A 166 -11.35 10.23 -19.07
C ILE A 166 -12.35 9.40 -19.87
N ARG A 167 -12.12 9.21 -21.18
CA ARG A 167 -12.97 8.34 -22.01
C ARG A 167 -12.92 6.89 -21.55
N ALA A 168 -11.75 6.39 -21.18
CA ALA A 168 -11.59 5.03 -20.65
C ALA A 168 -12.31 4.87 -19.31
N LEU A 169 -12.17 5.84 -18.40
CA LEU A 169 -12.94 5.90 -17.15
C LEU A 169 -14.46 5.90 -17.42
N GLY A 170 -14.92 6.66 -18.41
CA GLY A 170 -16.31 6.65 -18.84
C GLY A 170 -16.82 5.26 -19.26
N LYS A 171 -15.97 4.44 -19.90
CA LYS A 171 -16.31 3.04 -20.22
C LYS A 171 -16.39 2.17 -18.97
N ILE A 172 -15.46 2.33 -18.03
CA ILE A 172 -15.45 1.60 -16.75
C ILE A 172 -16.73 1.89 -15.97
N ILE A 173 -17.14 3.17 -15.93
CA ILE A 173 -18.40 3.62 -15.32
C ILE A 173 -19.60 3.03 -16.07
N GLY A 174 -19.63 3.13 -17.41
CA GLY A 174 -20.71 2.61 -18.24
C GLY A 174 -20.90 1.09 -18.13
N ASN A 175 -19.82 0.35 -17.89
CA ASN A 175 -19.85 -1.08 -17.63
C ASN A 175 -20.24 -1.42 -16.17
N GLY A 176 -20.39 -0.41 -15.31
CA GLY A 176 -20.84 -0.57 -13.94
C GLY A 176 -19.79 -1.19 -13.02
N HIS A 177 -18.50 -0.95 -13.25
CA HIS A 177 -17.44 -1.41 -12.35
C HIS A 177 -17.06 -0.37 -11.29
N LEU A 178 -17.40 0.91 -11.50
CA LEU A 178 -17.06 1.98 -10.56
C LEU A 178 -18.13 2.07 -9.47
N HIS A 179 -17.71 2.00 -8.20
CA HIS A 179 -18.57 2.27 -7.06
C HIS A 179 -17.88 3.19 -6.06
N LYS A 180 -18.70 3.89 -5.27
CA LYS A 180 -18.23 4.70 -4.15
C LYS A 180 -18.42 3.89 -2.87
N GLY A 181 -17.36 3.72 -2.10
CA GLY A 181 -17.38 3.01 -0.83
C GLY A 181 -16.59 3.77 0.24
N ALA A 182 -16.84 3.45 1.51
CA ALA A 182 -16.00 3.89 2.61
C ALA A 182 -15.28 2.65 3.15
N LYS A 183 -14.02 2.48 2.76
CA LYS A 183 -13.16 1.38 3.21
C LYS A 183 -11.95 1.98 3.93
N PRO A 184 -11.45 1.38 5.02
CA PRO A 184 -10.15 1.73 5.56
C PRO A 184 -9.07 1.54 4.51
N VAL A 185 -8.39 2.64 4.21
CA VAL A 185 -7.23 2.66 3.32
C VAL A 185 -6.05 3.22 4.08
N HIS A 186 -4.84 2.86 3.64
CA HIS A 186 -3.61 3.50 4.08
C HIS A 186 -3.73 5.01 3.86
N TRP A 187 -3.53 5.79 4.91
CA TRP A 187 -3.70 7.24 4.91
C TRP A 187 -2.46 7.92 5.47
N CYS A 188 -1.82 8.74 4.65
CA CYS A 188 -0.72 9.58 5.10
C CYS A 188 -1.25 10.92 5.59
N VAL A 189 -1.07 11.19 6.89
CA VAL A 189 -1.52 12.43 7.54
C VAL A 189 -0.78 13.67 7.00
N ASP A 190 0.48 13.52 6.58
CA ASP A 190 1.28 14.61 6.03
C ASP A 190 0.91 14.93 4.58
N CYS A 191 0.62 13.89 3.78
CA CYS A 191 0.11 14.05 2.41
C CYS A 191 -1.37 14.45 2.38
N ARG A 192 -2.11 14.14 3.45
CA ARG A 192 -3.59 14.20 3.51
C ARG A 192 -4.24 13.45 2.34
N SER A 193 -3.69 12.28 2.03
CA SER A 193 -4.13 11.46 0.90
C SER A 193 -4.00 9.98 1.21
N ALA A 194 -4.79 9.18 0.50
CA ALA A 194 -4.71 7.74 0.53
C ALA A 194 -3.43 7.26 -0.20
N LEU A 195 -2.90 6.12 0.24
CA LEU A 195 -1.78 5.43 -0.37
C LEU A 195 -2.24 4.05 -0.86
N ALA A 196 -1.71 3.63 -2.01
CA ALA A 196 -1.77 2.22 -2.41
C ALA A 196 -0.76 1.38 -1.59
N GLU A 197 -0.94 0.06 -1.53
CA GLU A 197 0.01 -0.84 -0.85
C GLU A 197 1.44 -0.70 -1.40
N ALA A 198 1.58 -0.50 -2.73
CA ALA A 198 2.87 -0.26 -3.38
C ALA A 198 3.54 1.06 -2.97
N GLU A 199 2.83 1.94 -2.27
CA GLU A 199 3.31 3.23 -1.75
C GLU A 199 3.56 3.18 -0.23
N VAL A 200 3.56 2.00 0.37
CA VAL A 200 3.84 1.79 1.80
C VAL A 200 5.18 1.11 1.95
N GLU A 201 5.98 1.63 2.88
CA GLU A 201 7.24 1.02 3.31
C GLU A 201 7.18 0.72 4.80
N TYR A 202 7.93 -0.28 5.25
CA TYR A 202 7.89 -0.74 6.62
C TYR A 202 9.17 -0.35 7.35
N TYR A 203 9.02 0.25 8.53
CA TYR A 203 10.13 0.65 9.39
C TYR A 203 9.86 0.22 10.83
N ASP A 204 10.93 -0.04 11.58
CA ASP A 204 10.80 -0.32 13.01
C ASP A 204 10.30 0.91 13.75
N LYS A 205 9.22 0.73 14.52
CA LYS A 205 8.64 1.77 15.35
C LYS A 205 8.38 1.22 16.74
N THR A 206 8.63 2.05 17.74
CA THR A 206 8.18 1.78 19.10
C THR A 206 6.75 2.29 19.28
N SER A 207 5.83 1.37 19.55
CA SER A 207 4.43 1.67 19.88
C SER A 207 4.14 1.29 21.34
N PRO A 208 3.16 1.95 21.98
CA PRO A 208 2.59 1.42 23.21
C PRO A 208 1.92 0.07 22.92
N SER A 209 2.03 -0.87 23.84
CA SER A 209 1.35 -2.16 23.86
C SER A 209 0.54 -2.20 25.16
N ILE A 210 -0.79 -2.27 25.06
CA ILE A 210 -1.68 -2.17 26.22
C ILE A 210 -2.66 -3.32 26.29
N ASP A 211 -2.92 -3.76 27.51
CA ASP A 211 -4.02 -4.66 27.86
C ASP A 211 -5.15 -3.86 28.52
N VAL A 212 -6.35 -3.98 27.98
CA VAL A 212 -7.50 -3.16 28.38
C VAL A 212 -8.68 -4.05 28.73
N ALA A 213 -9.22 -3.87 29.93
CA ALA A 213 -10.40 -4.56 30.42
C ALA A 213 -11.68 -3.87 29.94
N PHE A 214 -12.53 -4.63 29.24
CA PHE A 214 -13.91 -4.24 28.93
C PHE A 214 -14.84 -5.00 29.88
N HIS A 215 -15.49 -4.29 30.80
CA HIS A 215 -16.36 -4.91 31.80
C HIS A 215 -17.61 -5.51 31.16
N ALA A 216 -18.04 -6.67 31.63
CA ALA A 216 -19.30 -7.28 31.18
C ALA A 216 -20.48 -6.38 31.58
N ALA A 217 -21.33 -6.04 30.60
CA ALA A 217 -22.55 -5.28 30.85
C ALA A 217 -23.56 -6.10 31.66
N ASP A 218 -23.56 -7.42 31.45
CA ASP A 218 -24.33 -8.40 32.22
C ASP A 218 -23.40 -9.51 32.73
N GLN A 219 -23.04 -9.44 34.01
CA GLN A 219 -22.18 -10.43 34.64
C GLN A 219 -22.87 -11.79 34.85
N ASP A 220 -24.21 -11.80 34.98
CA ASP A 220 -24.96 -13.04 35.19
C ASP A 220 -25.02 -13.86 33.90
N ALA A 221 -25.19 -13.20 32.75
CA ALA A 221 -25.09 -13.83 31.44
C ALA A 221 -23.72 -14.50 31.25
N VAL A 222 -22.63 -13.79 31.57
CA VAL A 222 -21.28 -14.35 31.45
C VAL A 222 -21.08 -15.53 32.39
N LYS A 223 -21.47 -15.43 33.67
CA LYS A 223 -21.39 -16.54 34.63
C LYS A 223 -22.15 -17.77 34.16
N ALA A 224 -23.34 -17.58 33.58
CA ALA A 224 -24.15 -18.65 33.02
C ALA A 224 -23.44 -19.34 31.85
N THR A 225 -22.84 -18.58 30.92
CA THR A 225 -22.07 -19.14 29.81
C THR A 225 -20.90 -19.99 30.28
N PHE A 226 -20.16 -19.53 31.30
CA PHE A 226 -19.03 -20.29 31.86
C PHE A 226 -19.44 -21.40 32.85
N GLY A 227 -20.72 -21.52 33.20
CA GLY A 227 -21.21 -22.48 34.19
C GLY A 227 -20.69 -22.23 35.62
N VAL A 228 -20.38 -20.99 35.97
CA VAL A 228 -19.77 -20.62 37.26
C VAL A 228 -20.80 -19.97 38.19
N SER A 229 -20.91 -20.44 39.43
CA SER A 229 -21.90 -19.97 40.40
C SER A 229 -21.54 -18.63 41.06
N SER A 230 -20.24 -18.36 41.24
CA SER A 230 -19.76 -17.17 41.94
C SER A 230 -18.41 -16.72 41.38
N VAL A 231 -18.27 -15.41 41.19
CA VAL A 231 -17.04 -14.73 40.80
C VAL A 231 -16.83 -13.58 41.78
N ASN A 232 -15.58 -13.34 42.19
CA ASN A 232 -15.25 -12.20 43.04
C ASN A 232 -14.92 -10.99 42.16
N GLY A 233 -15.75 -9.94 42.28
CA GLY A 233 -15.56 -8.66 41.59
C GLY A 233 -16.02 -8.66 40.12
N PRO A 234 -15.64 -7.62 39.35
CA PRO A 234 -16.12 -7.45 37.98
C PRO A 234 -15.53 -8.50 37.03
N ILE A 235 -16.33 -8.96 36.07
CA ILE A 235 -15.89 -9.79 34.96
C ILE A 235 -15.56 -8.90 33.77
N SER A 236 -14.39 -9.10 33.15
CA SER A 236 -13.94 -8.29 32.01
C SER A 236 -13.37 -9.14 30.89
N LEU A 237 -13.70 -8.79 29.65
CA LEU A 237 -13.01 -9.31 28.47
C LEU A 237 -11.80 -8.41 28.19
N VAL A 238 -10.60 -9.01 28.17
CA VAL A 238 -9.37 -8.23 28.05
C VAL A 238 -8.91 -8.21 26.61
N ILE A 239 -8.82 -7.03 26.01
CA ILE A 239 -8.26 -6.85 24.68
C ILE A 239 -6.80 -6.44 24.76
N TRP A 240 -6.06 -6.72 23.70
CA TRP A 240 -4.72 -6.21 23.47
C TRP A 240 -4.69 -5.29 22.25
N THR A 241 -3.93 -4.19 22.32
CA THR A 241 -3.73 -3.31 21.16
C THR A 241 -2.41 -2.57 21.20
N THR A 242 -1.85 -2.29 20.03
CA THR A 242 -0.69 -1.41 19.84
C THR A 242 -1.06 0.01 19.39
N THR A 243 -2.36 0.26 19.19
CA THR A 243 -2.90 1.54 18.72
C THR A 243 -3.99 2.06 19.67
N PRO A 244 -3.63 2.55 20.89
CA PRO A 244 -4.60 3.10 21.83
C PRO A 244 -5.54 4.15 21.20
N TRP A 245 -5.03 4.96 20.28
CA TRP A 245 -5.82 5.95 19.54
C TRP A 245 -6.99 5.37 18.73
N THR A 246 -7.07 4.07 18.46
CA THR A 246 -8.24 3.50 17.76
C THR A 246 -9.41 3.20 18.69
N LEU A 247 -9.21 3.22 20.02
CA LEU A 247 -10.24 2.84 20.99
C LEU A 247 -11.51 3.71 20.91
N PRO A 248 -11.48 5.04 20.73
CA PRO A 248 -12.72 5.82 20.59
C PRO A 248 -13.60 5.38 19.41
N ALA A 249 -13.02 4.72 18.40
CA ALA A 249 -13.71 4.18 17.24
C ALA A 249 -14.13 2.70 17.39
N ASN A 250 -13.89 2.09 18.55
CA ASN A 250 -14.25 0.71 18.83
C ASN A 250 -15.77 0.49 18.75
N ARG A 251 -16.18 -0.63 18.14
CA ARG A 251 -17.60 -1.02 18.01
C ARG A 251 -17.88 -2.49 18.34
N ALA A 252 -16.85 -3.31 18.55
CA ALA A 252 -16.98 -4.71 18.95
C ALA A 252 -15.66 -5.23 19.53
N ILE A 253 -15.68 -6.46 20.05
CA ILE A 253 -14.49 -7.23 20.41
C ILE A 253 -14.51 -8.53 19.61
N SER A 254 -13.54 -8.74 18.73
CA SER A 254 -13.42 -9.95 17.94
C SER A 254 -12.73 -11.07 18.71
N LEU A 255 -13.32 -12.27 18.62
CA LEU A 255 -12.86 -13.53 19.19
C LEU A 255 -12.79 -14.58 18.10
N ALA A 256 -11.87 -15.54 18.20
CA ALA A 256 -11.86 -16.69 17.31
C ALA A 256 -12.94 -17.70 17.75
N PRO A 257 -13.78 -18.24 16.85
CA PRO A 257 -14.86 -19.15 17.23
C PRO A 257 -14.35 -20.45 17.86
N ASP A 258 -13.23 -20.99 17.35
CA ASP A 258 -12.73 -22.32 17.71
C ASP A 258 -11.77 -22.34 18.90
N PHE A 259 -11.28 -21.16 19.33
CA PHE A 259 -10.37 -21.07 20.47
C PHE A 259 -11.11 -21.26 21.79
N ASP A 260 -10.40 -21.82 22.75
CA ASP A 260 -10.86 -21.94 24.14
C ASP A 260 -10.56 -20.64 24.88
N TYR A 261 -11.57 -20.07 25.53
CA TYR A 261 -11.45 -18.88 26.38
C TYR A 261 -11.65 -19.28 27.83
N ALA A 262 -10.75 -18.84 28.70
CA ALA A 262 -10.75 -19.11 30.12
C ALA A 262 -11.24 -17.90 30.91
N LEU A 263 -12.11 -18.12 31.90
CA LEU A 263 -12.45 -17.15 32.92
C LEU A 263 -11.48 -17.30 34.09
N VAL A 264 -10.63 -16.31 34.30
CA VAL A 264 -9.51 -16.36 35.25
C VAL A 264 -9.73 -15.36 36.38
N GLN A 265 -9.80 -15.86 37.62
CA GLN A 265 -9.87 -15.04 38.82
C GLN A 265 -8.46 -14.58 39.24
N ILE A 266 -8.30 -13.27 39.42
CA ILE A 266 -7.07 -12.61 39.86
C ILE A 266 -7.43 -11.39 40.73
N ASP A 267 -6.76 -11.21 41.87
CA ASP A 267 -6.80 -9.98 42.70
C ASP A 267 -8.18 -9.29 42.84
N GLY A 268 -9.23 -10.08 43.10
CA GLY A 268 -10.59 -9.55 43.30
C GLY A 268 -11.32 -9.10 42.03
N GLN A 269 -10.90 -9.55 40.84
CA GLN A 269 -11.61 -9.43 39.56
C GLN A 269 -11.47 -10.71 38.72
N ALA A 270 -12.27 -10.85 37.67
CA ALA A 270 -12.15 -11.96 36.73
C ALA A 270 -11.96 -11.50 35.29
N LEU A 271 -11.03 -12.14 34.60
CA LEU A 271 -10.60 -11.80 33.25
C LEU A 271 -10.92 -12.94 32.29
N ILE A 272 -11.50 -12.62 31.15
CA ILE A 272 -11.69 -13.55 30.04
C ILE A 272 -10.52 -13.37 29.08
N LEU A 273 -9.79 -14.45 28.84
CA LEU A 273 -8.59 -14.53 28.01
C LEU A 273 -8.63 -15.80 27.16
N ALA A 274 -7.96 -15.82 26.01
CA ALA A 274 -7.69 -17.10 25.36
C ALA A 274 -6.85 -17.99 26.28
N LYS A 275 -7.28 -19.24 26.46
CA LYS A 275 -6.71 -20.19 27.41
C LYS A 275 -5.20 -20.35 27.27
N ASP A 276 -4.73 -20.44 26.02
CA ASP A 276 -3.31 -20.64 25.69
C ASP A 276 -2.46 -19.39 25.98
N LEU A 277 -3.08 -18.22 26.14
CA LEU A 277 -2.42 -16.96 26.45
C LEU A 277 -2.48 -16.59 27.94
N VAL A 278 -3.22 -17.35 28.76
CA VAL A 278 -3.39 -17.06 30.20
C VAL A 278 -2.04 -16.91 30.90
N GLU A 279 -1.14 -17.88 30.76
CA GLU A 279 0.14 -17.85 31.46
C GLU A 279 0.98 -16.62 31.06
N SER A 280 1.07 -16.32 29.76
CA SER A 280 1.80 -15.17 29.25
C SER A 280 1.22 -13.84 29.75
N VAL A 281 -0.11 -13.71 29.74
CA VAL A 281 -0.79 -12.51 30.23
C VAL A 281 -0.60 -12.34 31.74
N MET A 282 -0.73 -13.42 32.53
CA MET A 282 -0.55 -13.38 33.98
C MET A 282 0.88 -12.99 34.37
N GLN A 283 1.89 -13.54 33.68
CA GLN A 283 3.28 -13.13 33.86
C GLN A 283 3.50 -11.65 33.54
N ARG A 284 2.90 -11.16 32.44
CA ARG A 284 3.00 -9.75 32.02
C ARG A 284 2.33 -8.80 33.01
N LEU A 285 1.22 -9.22 33.61
CA LEU A 285 0.52 -8.49 34.68
C LEU A 285 1.23 -8.56 36.04
N GLY A 286 2.23 -9.43 36.20
CA GLY A 286 2.91 -9.68 37.47
C GLY A 286 2.06 -10.44 38.48
N ALA A 287 1.04 -11.18 38.01
CA ALA A 287 0.14 -11.96 38.83
C ALA A 287 0.77 -13.29 39.23
N ALA A 288 1.09 -13.45 40.52
CA ALA A 288 1.70 -14.69 41.02
C ALA A 288 0.70 -15.83 41.17
N ASP A 289 -0.54 -15.51 41.58
CA ASP A 289 -1.60 -16.47 41.84
C ASP A 289 -2.84 -16.14 41.00
N TYR A 290 -3.34 -17.13 40.26
CA TYR A 290 -4.59 -17.02 39.52
C TYR A 290 -5.33 -18.36 39.53
N THR A 291 -6.66 -18.31 39.39
CA THR A 291 -7.50 -19.52 39.34
C THR A 291 -8.38 -19.50 38.11
N ILE A 292 -8.30 -20.54 37.28
CA ILE A 292 -9.22 -20.71 36.15
C ILE A 292 -10.54 -21.25 36.69
N LEU A 293 -11.61 -20.46 36.56
CA LEU A 293 -12.95 -20.80 37.04
C LEU A 293 -13.74 -21.65 36.03
N GLY A 294 -13.48 -21.46 34.74
CA GLY A 294 -14.17 -22.18 33.66
C GLY A 294 -13.53 -21.91 32.30
N THR A 295 -13.92 -22.70 31.30
CA THR A 295 -13.46 -22.56 29.92
C THR A 295 -14.62 -22.81 28.97
N VAL A 296 -14.76 -21.98 27.94
CA VAL A 296 -15.79 -22.09 26.89
C VAL A 296 -15.17 -21.87 25.52
N LYS A 297 -15.87 -22.25 24.46
CA LYS A 297 -15.48 -21.87 23.09
C LYS A 297 -15.78 -20.40 22.84
N GLY A 298 -14.97 -19.76 21.99
CA GLY A 298 -15.20 -18.36 21.60
C GLY A 298 -16.58 -18.14 20.97
N ALA A 299 -17.09 -19.13 20.25
CA ALA A 299 -18.45 -19.13 19.71
C ALA A 299 -19.55 -18.98 20.78
N GLU A 300 -19.31 -19.42 22.02
CA GLU A 300 -20.28 -19.31 23.12
C GLU A 300 -20.34 -17.90 23.73
N LEU A 301 -19.35 -17.05 23.43
CA LEU A 301 -19.28 -15.66 23.86
C LEU A 301 -19.90 -14.69 22.85
N GLU A 302 -20.36 -15.18 21.70
CA GLU A 302 -20.92 -14.37 20.61
C GLU A 302 -22.11 -13.52 21.10
N LEU A 303 -22.11 -12.23 20.75
CA LEU A 303 -23.09 -11.21 21.11
C LEU A 303 -23.20 -10.87 22.61
N LEU A 304 -22.38 -11.46 23.49
CA LEU A 304 -22.28 -10.96 24.86
C LEU A 304 -21.77 -9.51 24.85
N ARG A 305 -22.34 -8.68 25.72
CA ARG A 305 -22.14 -7.23 25.72
C ARG A 305 -21.14 -6.82 26.78
N PHE A 306 -20.20 -5.97 26.39
CA PHE A 306 -19.17 -5.42 27.26
C PHE A 306 -19.15 -3.90 27.17
N THR A 307 -19.13 -3.23 28.31
CA THR A 307 -19.12 -1.77 28.41
C THR A 307 -17.77 -1.23 27.95
N HIS A 308 -17.82 -0.23 27.07
CA HIS A 308 -16.60 0.42 26.60
C HIS A 308 -15.91 1.18 27.75
N PRO A 309 -14.57 1.10 27.92
CA PRO A 309 -13.85 1.59 29.10
C PRO A 309 -14.08 3.06 29.48
N PHE A 310 -14.32 3.91 28.49
CA PHE A 310 -14.49 5.36 28.69
C PHE A 310 -15.52 6.02 27.77
N MET A 311 -16.16 5.24 26.88
CA MET A 311 -17.22 5.74 26.01
C MET A 311 -18.53 5.20 26.57
N ASP A 312 -19.56 6.03 26.62
CA ASP A 312 -20.83 5.70 27.30
C ASP A 312 -21.73 4.78 26.45
N PHE A 313 -21.21 3.61 26.05
CA PHE A 313 -21.94 2.58 25.32
C PHE A 313 -21.32 1.19 25.53
N ASP A 314 -22.10 0.14 25.28
CA ASP A 314 -21.60 -1.25 25.25
C ASP A 314 -21.37 -1.72 23.82
N VAL A 315 -20.42 -2.64 23.68
CA VAL A 315 -20.04 -3.30 22.43
C VAL A 315 -20.24 -4.81 22.52
N PRO A 316 -20.66 -5.48 21.43
CA PRO A 316 -20.78 -6.94 21.40
C PRO A 316 -19.42 -7.61 21.21
N ALA A 317 -19.28 -8.82 21.74
CA ALA A 317 -18.29 -9.78 21.26
C ALA A 317 -18.76 -10.39 19.94
N ILE A 318 -17.86 -10.50 18.96
CA ILE A 318 -18.14 -11.02 17.61
C ILE A 318 -17.10 -12.07 17.22
N LEU A 319 -17.42 -12.90 16.22
CA LEU A 319 -16.53 -13.98 15.78
C LEU A 319 -15.76 -13.58 14.54
N GLY A 320 -14.43 -13.62 14.60
CA GLY A 320 -13.53 -13.23 13.51
C GLY A 320 -12.32 -14.15 13.38
N ASP A 321 -12.03 -14.56 12.14
CA ASP A 321 -10.94 -15.50 11.83
C ASP A 321 -9.54 -14.85 11.84
N HIS A 322 -9.47 -13.53 11.97
CA HIS A 322 -8.21 -12.76 12.00
C HIS A 322 -7.54 -12.76 13.39
N VAL A 323 -8.21 -13.30 14.41
CA VAL A 323 -7.68 -13.38 15.78
C VAL A 323 -6.68 -14.52 15.87
N THR A 324 -5.46 -14.24 16.34
CA THR A 324 -4.39 -15.23 16.48
C THR A 324 -3.98 -15.43 17.95
N LEU A 325 -3.24 -16.51 18.20
CA LEU A 325 -2.63 -16.81 19.52
C LEU A 325 -1.15 -16.43 19.59
N ASP A 326 -0.62 -15.76 18.57
CA ASP A 326 0.80 -15.40 18.51
C ASP A 326 1.17 -14.28 19.50
N ALA A 327 0.23 -13.36 19.77
CA ALA A 327 0.43 -12.23 20.66
C ALA A 327 -0.90 -11.70 21.25
N GLY A 328 -0.79 -10.97 22.37
CA GLY A 328 -1.90 -10.27 23.01
C GLY A 328 -2.65 -11.11 24.04
N THR A 329 -3.97 -11.15 23.93
CA THR A 329 -4.89 -11.81 24.89
C THR A 329 -5.86 -12.80 24.22
N GLY A 330 -5.81 -12.89 22.89
CA GLY A 330 -6.78 -13.65 22.08
C GLY A 330 -8.12 -12.94 21.93
N ALA A 331 -8.24 -11.68 22.34
CA ALA A 331 -9.37 -10.81 22.03
C ALA A 331 -8.87 -9.50 21.41
N VAL A 332 -9.46 -9.11 20.29
CA VAL A 332 -9.03 -7.94 19.51
C VAL A 332 -10.16 -6.93 19.49
N HIS A 333 -9.89 -5.72 19.96
CA HIS A 333 -10.87 -4.63 19.84
C HIS A 333 -11.08 -4.32 18.34
N THR A 334 -12.33 -4.15 17.91
CA THR A 334 -12.68 -3.97 16.50
C THR A 334 -13.15 -2.53 16.25
N ALA A 335 -12.41 -1.81 15.40
CA ALA A 335 -12.69 -0.45 14.98
C ALA A 335 -12.79 -0.40 13.43
N PRO A 336 -13.98 -0.62 12.84
CA PRO A 336 -14.15 -0.76 11.38
C PRO A 336 -13.65 0.44 10.55
N GLY A 337 -13.51 1.62 11.16
CA GLY A 337 -12.94 2.80 10.49
C GLY A 337 -11.42 2.79 10.32
N HIS A 338 -10.71 1.91 11.04
CA HIS A 338 -9.25 1.94 11.18
C HIS A 338 -8.57 0.57 11.02
N GLY A 339 -9.27 -0.44 10.50
CA GLY A 339 -8.70 -1.76 10.22
C GLY A 339 -9.39 -2.42 9.02
N PRO A 340 -8.66 -2.95 8.02
CA PRO A 340 -9.26 -3.67 6.90
C PRO A 340 -10.06 -4.91 7.34
N ASP A 341 -9.50 -5.72 8.25
CA ASP A 341 -10.17 -6.92 8.78
C ASP A 341 -11.38 -6.53 9.66
N ASP A 342 -11.20 -5.51 10.51
CA ASP A 342 -12.27 -4.90 11.31
C ASP A 342 -13.43 -4.42 10.44
N TYR A 343 -13.14 -3.86 9.27
CA TYR A 343 -14.15 -3.42 8.32
C TYR A 343 -14.93 -4.60 7.74
N VAL A 344 -14.22 -5.65 7.29
CA VAL A 344 -14.86 -6.84 6.71
C VAL A 344 -15.78 -7.50 7.73
N ILE A 345 -15.31 -7.69 8.97
CA ILE A 345 -16.15 -8.30 10.00
C ILE A 345 -17.25 -7.35 10.49
N GLY A 346 -16.96 -6.04 10.57
CA GLY A 346 -17.95 -5.03 10.89
C GLY A 346 -19.12 -5.02 9.89
N GLN A 347 -18.84 -5.20 8.60
CA GLN A 347 -19.90 -5.33 7.58
C GLN A 347 -20.76 -6.58 7.80
N LYS A 348 -20.17 -7.72 8.18
CA LYS A 348 -20.90 -8.98 8.46
C LYS A 348 -21.92 -8.82 9.59
N TYR A 349 -21.55 -8.07 10.64
CA TYR A 349 -22.40 -7.84 11.82
C TYR A 349 -23.19 -6.52 11.77
N GLY A 350 -23.08 -5.74 10.70
CA GLY A 350 -23.78 -4.45 10.56
C GLY A 350 -23.30 -3.36 11.52
N LEU A 351 -22.02 -3.39 11.91
CA LEU A 351 -21.41 -2.41 12.80
C LEU A 351 -21.22 -1.05 12.13
N GLU A 352 -21.34 0.01 12.92
CA GLU A 352 -21.03 1.37 12.49
C GLU A 352 -19.54 1.49 12.08
N THR A 353 -19.28 2.10 10.93
CA THR A 353 -17.91 2.46 10.51
C THR A 353 -17.54 3.83 11.08
N ALA A 354 -17.35 3.89 12.40
CA ALA A 354 -16.96 5.11 13.09
C ALA A 354 -15.60 5.60 12.61
N ASN A 355 -15.52 6.87 12.17
CA ASN A 355 -14.28 7.51 11.77
C ASN A 355 -14.14 8.88 12.46
N PRO A 356 -13.71 8.91 13.73
CA PRO A 356 -13.55 10.13 14.48
C PRO A 356 -12.29 10.93 14.10
N VAL A 357 -11.52 10.50 13.08
CA VAL A 357 -10.24 11.13 12.71
C VAL A 357 -10.37 11.90 11.39
N GLY A 358 -9.89 13.15 11.39
CA GLY A 358 -9.81 14.05 10.25
C GLY A 358 -8.69 13.71 9.26
N PRO A 359 -8.64 14.41 8.10
CA PRO A 359 -7.63 14.18 7.07
C PRO A 359 -6.19 14.55 7.50
N ASP A 360 -6.04 15.40 8.51
CA ASP A 360 -4.78 15.83 9.12
C ASP A 360 -4.32 14.91 10.28
N GLY A 361 -5.07 13.83 10.54
CA GLY A 361 -4.78 12.90 11.62
C GLY A 361 -5.15 13.43 13.02
N ALA A 362 -5.92 14.52 13.11
CA ALA A 362 -6.49 15.00 14.37
C ALA A 362 -7.89 14.44 14.59
N TYR A 363 -8.32 14.25 15.84
CA TYR A 363 -9.72 13.89 16.10
C TYR A 363 -10.67 15.04 15.73
N LEU A 364 -11.82 14.65 15.18
CA LEU A 364 -12.94 15.53 14.92
C LEU A 364 -13.58 15.98 16.24
N PRO A 365 -14.12 17.21 16.31
CA PRO A 365 -14.84 17.69 17.49
C PRO A 365 -16.00 16.77 17.88
N GLY A 366 -16.20 16.59 19.19
CA GLY A 366 -17.25 15.73 19.74
C GLY A 366 -16.87 14.26 19.83
N THR A 367 -15.59 13.90 19.64
CA THR A 367 -15.12 12.52 19.85
C THR A 367 -15.02 12.22 21.35
N TYR A 368 -14.26 13.03 22.07
CA TYR A 368 -14.13 13.00 23.52
C TYR A 368 -13.47 14.32 23.97
N PRO A 369 -13.91 14.98 25.06
CA PRO A 369 -13.46 16.33 25.40
C PRO A 369 -11.94 16.55 25.45
N THR A 370 -11.16 15.53 25.83
CA THR A 370 -9.69 15.61 25.91
C THR A 370 -8.97 15.19 24.62
N LEU A 371 -9.69 14.68 23.63
CA LEU A 371 -9.15 14.20 22.36
C LEU A 371 -9.42 15.15 21.19
N ASP A 372 -10.45 15.98 21.27
CA ASP A 372 -10.84 16.90 20.19
C ASP A 372 -9.65 17.74 19.69
N GLY A 373 -9.36 17.66 18.39
CA GLY A 373 -8.24 18.37 17.75
C GLY A 373 -6.84 17.81 18.05
N VAL A 374 -6.73 16.74 18.85
CA VAL A 374 -5.44 16.10 19.15
C VAL A 374 -5.05 15.14 18.04
N ASN A 375 -3.79 15.19 17.60
CA ASN A 375 -3.25 14.22 16.64
C ASN A 375 -3.18 12.81 17.23
N VAL A 376 -3.58 11.80 16.45
CA VAL A 376 -3.64 10.38 16.86
C VAL A 376 -2.36 9.85 17.48
N PHE A 377 -1.17 10.29 17.05
CA PHE A 377 0.08 9.80 17.62
C PHE A 377 0.33 10.35 19.03
N LYS A 378 -0.08 11.60 19.30
CA LYS A 378 -0.03 12.21 20.64
C LYS A 378 -1.17 11.72 21.53
N ALA A 379 -2.30 11.35 20.93
CA ALA A 379 -3.45 10.87 21.67
C ALA A 379 -3.22 9.55 22.40
N ASN A 380 -2.24 8.74 21.98
CA ASN A 380 -1.94 7.49 22.67
C ASN A 380 -1.69 7.67 24.17
N ASP A 381 -0.88 8.66 24.55
CA ASP A 381 -0.58 8.94 25.96
C ASP A 381 -1.82 9.42 26.73
N ILE A 382 -2.69 10.20 26.06
CA ILE A 382 -3.95 10.69 26.64
C ILE A 382 -4.92 9.52 26.87
N VAL A 383 -5.07 8.63 25.89
CA VAL A 383 -5.95 7.45 26.01
C VAL A 383 -5.44 6.51 27.10
N VAL A 384 -4.11 6.28 27.19
CA VAL A 384 -3.53 5.47 28.27
C VAL A 384 -3.79 6.09 29.64
N ALA A 385 -3.65 7.41 29.78
CA ALA A 385 -3.96 8.10 31.03
C ALA A 385 -5.45 7.99 31.39
N LEU A 386 -6.35 8.13 30.41
CA LEU A 386 -7.79 8.00 30.60
C LEU A 386 -8.17 6.57 31.05
N LEU A 387 -7.60 5.54 30.42
CA LEU A 387 -7.83 4.15 30.80
C LEU A 387 -7.34 3.87 32.23
N ARG A 388 -6.22 4.46 32.63
CA ARG A 388 -5.71 4.35 34.00
C ARG A 388 -6.64 5.04 35.01
N GLU A 389 -7.15 6.23 34.69
CA GLU A 389 -8.13 6.94 35.52
C GLU A 389 -9.43 6.14 35.69
N LYS A 390 -9.89 5.47 34.63
CA LYS A 390 -11.09 4.62 34.63
C LYS A 390 -10.87 3.22 35.23
N GLY A 391 -9.64 2.87 35.61
CA GLY A 391 -9.31 1.55 36.17
C GLY A 391 -9.39 0.39 35.16
N ALA A 392 -9.40 0.69 33.86
CA ALA A 392 -9.54 -0.31 32.79
C ALA A 392 -8.19 -0.72 32.18
N LEU A 393 -7.10 0.01 32.45
CA LEU A 393 -5.76 -0.33 32.00
C LEU A 393 -5.14 -1.40 32.90
N LEU A 394 -4.90 -2.59 32.37
CA LEU A 394 -4.27 -3.68 33.13
C LEU A 394 -2.75 -3.67 33.00
N HIS A 395 -2.23 -3.43 31.79
CA HIS A 395 -0.80 -3.36 31.52
C HIS A 395 -0.47 -2.32 30.46
N VAL A 396 0.74 -1.77 30.52
CA VAL A 396 1.30 -0.94 29.46
C VAL A 396 2.81 -1.16 29.35
N GLU A 397 3.27 -1.41 28.13
CA GLU A 397 4.69 -1.50 27.80
C GLU A 397 4.99 -0.89 26.43
N LYS A 398 6.27 -0.87 26.08
CA LYS A 398 6.74 -0.42 24.77
C LYS A 398 7.11 -1.63 23.92
N LEU A 399 6.51 -1.74 22.75
CA LEU A 399 6.79 -2.79 21.78
C LEU A 399 7.49 -2.20 20.56
N GLN A 400 8.62 -2.76 20.17
CA GLN A 400 9.27 -2.44 18.89
C GLN A 400 8.80 -3.45 17.84
N HIS A 401 8.25 -2.96 16.75
CA HIS A 401 7.71 -3.79 15.67
C HIS A 401 7.77 -3.06 14.34
N SER A 402 7.59 -3.81 13.25
CA SER A 402 7.55 -3.25 11.90
C SER A 402 6.21 -2.54 11.67
N TYR A 403 6.26 -1.26 11.31
CA TYR A 403 5.08 -0.42 11.15
C TYR A 403 5.05 0.23 9.76
N PRO A 404 3.87 0.34 9.12
CA PRO A 404 3.75 0.96 7.81
C PRO A 404 3.96 2.48 7.89
N CYS A 405 4.78 2.98 6.97
CA CYS A 405 5.10 4.39 6.79
C CYS A 405 4.87 4.81 5.34
N CYS A 406 4.65 6.10 5.16
CA CYS A 406 4.54 6.70 3.85
C CYS A 406 5.89 6.67 3.17
N TRP A 407 5.96 6.07 1.98
CA TRP A 407 7.22 6.00 1.23
C TRP A 407 7.82 7.38 0.88
N ARG A 408 6.99 8.44 0.86
CA ARG A 408 7.40 9.83 0.56
C ARG A 408 8.02 10.53 1.76
N HIS A 409 7.29 10.55 2.87
CA HIS A 409 7.66 11.32 4.07
C HIS A 409 8.42 10.49 5.10
N LYS A 410 8.44 9.16 4.94
CA LYS A 410 8.95 8.19 5.91
C LYS A 410 8.27 8.30 7.29
N THR A 411 7.08 8.90 7.32
CA THR A 411 6.28 9.08 8.52
C THR A 411 5.26 7.95 8.68
N PRO A 412 4.93 7.56 9.92
CA PRO A 412 3.95 6.51 10.16
C PRO A 412 2.58 6.88 9.57
N ILE A 413 1.92 5.91 8.95
CA ILE A 413 0.57 6.08 8.41
C ILE A 413 -0.48 5.47 9.33
N ILE A 414 -1.74 5.78 9.05
CA ILE A 414 -2.89 5.18 9.73
C ILE A 414 -3.82 4.55 8.70
N PHE A 415 -4.62 3.61 9.13
CA PHE A 415 -5.80 3.23 8.37
C PHE A 415 -6.94 4.19 8.68
N ARG A 416 -7.61 4.67 7.63
CA ARG A 416 -8.74 5.59 7.77
C ARG A 416 -9.80 5.29 6.74
N ALA A 417 -11.03 5.07 7.19
CA ALA A 417 -12.19 4.90 6.31
C ALA A 417 -12.51 6.22 5.62
N THR A 418 -12.23 6.30 4.32
CA THR A 418 -12.50 7.50 3.53
C THR A 418 -13.47 7.17 2.40
N PRO A 419 -14.42 8.05 2.06
CA PRO A 419 -15.22 7.89 0.86
C PRO A 419 -14.29 7.93 -0.35
N GLN A 420 -14.12 6.79 -1.00
CA GLN A 420 -13.24 6.63 -2.16
C GLN A 420 -13.99 5.98 -3.31
N TRP A 421 -13.44 6.15 -4.50
CA TRP A 421 -13.90 5.49 -5.71
C TRP A 421 -13.07 4.23 -5.93
N PHE A 422 -13.75 3.10 -6.12
CA PHE A 422 -13.13 1.81 -6.36
C PHE A 422 -13.61 1.24 -7.69
N VAL A 423 -12.69 0.62 -8.42
CA VAL A 423 -13.03 -0.26 -9.55
C VAL A 423 -13.18 -1.67 -8.97
N SER A 424 -14.41 -2.20 -8.97
CA SER A 424 -14.69 -3.53 -8.45
C SER A 424 -14.19 -4.59 -9.42
N MET A 425 -13.30 -5.45 -8.94
CA MET A 425 -12.83 -6.62 -9.70
C MET A 425 -13.89 -7.72 -9.78
N ASP A 426 -14.83 -7.80 -8.84
CA ASP A 426 -15.81 -8.88 -8.82
C ASP A 426 -17.12 -8.50 -9.53
N GLN A 427 -17.41 -7.20 -9.59
CA GLN A 427 -18.61 -6.70 -10.24
C GLN A 427 -18.57 -7.01 -11.74
N LYS A 428 -19.68 -7.57 -12.23
CA LYS A 428 -19.82 -8.05 -13.63
C LYS A 428 -18.77 -9.10 -14.03
N GLY A 429 -18.16 -9.82 -13.07
CA GLY A 429 -17.24 -10.91 -13.35
C GLY A 429 -15.89 -10.47 -13.92
N LEU A 430 -15.45 -9.23 -13.69
CA LEU A 430 -14.21 -8.68 -14.26
C LEU A 430 -12.98 -9.54 -13.90
N ARG A 431 -12.92 -10.06 -12.68
CA ARG A 431 -11.83 -10.92 -12.17
C ARG A 431 -11.79 -12.23 -12.92
N GLU A 432 -12.93 -12.91 -13.03
CA GLU A 432 -13.05 -14.18 -13.75
C GLU A 432 -12.69 -14.02 -15.23
N GLN A 433 -13.18 -12.94 -15.85
CA GLN A 433 -12.84 -12.60 -17.22
C GLN A 433 -11.33 -12.33 -17.38
N SER A 434 -10.74 -11.53 -16.49
CA SER A 434 -9.30 -11.21 -16.52
C SER A 434 -8.46 -12.48 -16.36
N LEU A 435 -8.79 -13.36 -15.40
CA LEU A 435 -8.11 -14.64 -15.19
C LEU A 435 -8.23 -15.56 -16.41
N LYS A 436 -9.36 -15.52 -17.13
CA LYS A 436 -9.53 -16.25 -18.39
C LYS A 436 -8.62 -15.69 -19.50
N GLU A 437 -8.56 -14.37 -19.66
CA GLU A 437 -7.71 -13.73 -20.67
C GLU A 437 -6.21 -13.94 -20.38
N ILE A 438 -5.79 -13.94 -19.12
CA ILE A 438 -4.40 -14.23 -18.70
C ILE A 438 -3.91 -15.59 -19.21
N LYS A 439 -4.80 -16.58 -19.36
CA LYS A 439 -4.48 -17.91 -19.92
C LYS A 439 -4.17 -17.87 -21.42
N GLY A 440 -4.66 -16.87 -22.14
CA GLY A 440 -4.40 -16.67 -23.57
C GLY A 440 -3.12 -15.88 -23.86
N VAL A 441 -2.45 -15.36 -22.84
CA VAL A 441 -1.21 -14.58 -22.95
C VAL A 441 -0.01 -15.52 -22.92
N GLN A 442 0.96 -15.30 -23.80
CA GLN A 442 2.26 -15.97 -23.73
C GLN A 442 3.16 -15.25 -22.72
N TRP A 443 3.64 -15.99 -21.72
CA TRP A 443 4.52 -15.49 -20.67
C TRP A 443 5.95 -15.93 -20.92
N ILE A 444 6.91 -15.04 -20.66
CA ILE A 444 8.34 -15.36 -20.73
C ILE A 444 9.01 -14.67 -19.55
N PRO A 445 9.49 -15.42 -18.53
CA PRO A 445 9.36 -16.87 -18.34
C PRO A 445 7.94 -17.31 -17.92
N ASP A 446 7.62 -18.60 -18.11
CA ASP A 446 6.27 -19.16 -17.91
C ASP A 446 5.71 -18.95 -16.50
N TRP A 447 6.56 -18.95 -15.47
CA TRP A 447 6.14 -18.73 -14.08
C TRP A 447 5.52 -17.34 -13.84
N GLY A 448 5.76 -16.38 -14.74
CA GLY A 448 5.11 -15.07 -14.68
C GLY A 448 3.59 -15.17 -14.70
N GLN A 449 3.03 -16.20 -15.35
CA GLN A 449 1.59 -16.46 -15.34
C GLN A 449 1.04 -16.77 -13.95
N ALA A 450 1.79 -17.47 -13.10
CA ALA A 450 1.34 -17.83 -11.76
C ALA A 450 1.41 -16.66 -10.76
N THR A 451 2.17 -15.62 -11.10
CA THR A 451 2.30 -14.40 -10.28
C THR A 451 1.18 -13.39 -10.54
N TYR A 452 0.61 -13.40 -11.75
CA TYR A 452 -0.53 -12.58 -12.17
C TYR A 452 -1.86 -13.29 -11.94
#